data_AF-A0A833G6H0-F1
#
_entry.id   AF-A0A833G6H0-F1
#
_cell.length_a   1.000
_cell.length_b   1.000
_cell.length_c   1.000
_cell.angle_alpha   90.00
_cell.angle_beta   90.00
_cell.angle_gamma   90.00
#
_symmetry.space_group_name_H-M   'P 1'
#
loop_
_entity.id
_entity.type
_entity.pdbx_description
1 polymer ?
#
loop_
_entity_poly.entity_id
_entity_poly.type
_entity_poly.pdbx_seq_one_letter_code
_entity_poly.pdbx_strand_id
1 'polypeptide(L)'
;MTTGGRIGAVIVAAGRGERAGQSTEGPKQYRRIGGVPVIRRTLETFAAHPAIAGIAVAIHADDDAPFREAAGALADRVIAVPGGRTRQASTRLALLALRDRDLDAVLIHDGVRPFVDAALIDRVIAGLDGGFGSLPALAVSDTLKQAGGDRLVAGTVPRDGLFAAQTPQGFAFGAILDAHEHAFLAGREDFTDDAAIAEWAGIPVRIVDGSPDNVKLTWARDIDMANARLSAGLSTGLLPDVRTGNGYDVHSFAEGDHVTLCGVAIPNSKRLAGHSDADVALHALTDALLATCGAGDIGTHFQPSDMRWKGAASRIFVEEAVRILREKGGRIANADITLIA
;
A
#
# COMPACT_ATOMS: atom_id res chain seq x y z
N MET A 1 -1.94 0.48 35.32
CA MET A 1 -0.54 0.90 35.14
C MET A 1 0.34 -0.33 35.28
N THR A 2 0.93 -0.77 34.16
CA THR A 2 2.25 -1.43 34.11
C THR A 2 2.82 -1.17 32.71
N THR A 3 3.05 0.10 32.40
CA THR A 3 3.75 0.57 31.19
C THR A 3 5.27 0.38 31.31
N GLY A 4 5.73 -0.82 31.70
CA GLY A 4 7.14 -1.05 32.02
C GLY A 4 7.68 -2.47 31.86
N GLY A 5 6.89 -3.41 31.34
CA GLY A 5 7.38 -4.78 31.11
C GLY A 5 8.32 -4.87 29.91
N ARG A 6 9.31 -5.77 29.95
CA ARG A 6 10.23 -6.04 28.83
C ARG A 6 9.55 -6.98 27.85
N ILE A 7 9.36 -6.50 26.62
CA ILE A 7 8.62 -7.25 25.58
C ILE A 7 9.59 -7.77 24.52
N GLY A 8 9.54 -9.07 24.24
CA GLY A 8 10.25 -9.67 23.11
C GLY A 8 9.39 -9.69 21.84
N ALA A 9 10.02 -9.87 20.68
CA ALA A 9 9.34 -10.21 19.45
C ALA A 9 9.91 -11.51 18.86
N VAL A 10 9.01 -12.38 18.41
CA VAL A 10 9.34 -13.57 17.62
C VAL A 10 8.83 -13.36 16.21
N ILE A 11 9.73 -13.40 15.23
CA ILE A 11 9.39 -13.28 13.82
C ILE A 11 9.55 -14.65 13.16
N VAL A 12 8.46 -15.21 12.64
CA VAL A 12 8.45 -16.55 12.03
C VAL A 12 8.61 -16.44 10.52
N ALA A 13 9.75 -16.90 10.00
CA ALA A 13 10.15 -16.78 8.60
C ALA A 13 10.83 -18.06 8.04
N ALA A 14 10.63 -19.21 8.67
CA ALA A 14 11.27 -20.47 8.28
C ALA A 14 10.58 -21.22 7.12
N GLY A 15 9.37 -20.80 6.74
CA GLY A 15 8.60 -21.45 5.68
C GLY A 15 9.21 -21.22 4.29
N ARG A 16 9.25 -22.27 3.45
CA ARG A 16 9.66 -22.21 2.04
C ARG A 16 8.54 -21.82 1.07
N GLY A 17 7.30 -21.67 1.54
CA GLY A 17 6.21 -21.05 0.76
C GLY A 17 5.51 -21.94 -0.28
N GLU A 18 5.50 -23.27 -0.09
CA GLU A 18 4.99 -24.33 -0.99
C GLU A 18 3.64 -24.08 -1.69
N ARG A 19 2.75 -23.27 -1.10
CA ARG A 19 1.43 -22.97 -1.67
C ARG A 19 1.49 -22.10 -2.93
N ALA A 20 2.53 -21.28 -3.10
CA ALA A 20 2.84 -20.73 -4.41
C ALA A 20 3.94 -21.62 -4.97
N GLY A 21 3.69 -22.29 -6.10
CA GLY A 21 4.70 -23.13 -6.75
C GLY A 21 6.07 -22.43 -6.72
N GLN A 22 7.10 -23.19 -6.36
CA GLN A 22 8.46 -22.70 -6.10
C GLN A 22 8.80 -21.56 -7.06
N SER A 23 8.78 -20.32 -6.57
CA SER A 23 9.10 -19.18 -7.42
C SER A 23 10.58 -19.24 -7.74
N THR A 24 10.92 -19.03 -9.00
CA THR A 24 12.31 -18.88 -9.48
C THR A 24 13.09 -17.81 -8.72
N GLU A 25 12.40 -16.87 -8.06
CA GLU A 25 12.96 -15.76 -7.26
C GLU A 25 13.26 -16.09 -5.78
N GLY A 26 13.14 -17.35 -5.36
CA GLY A 26 13.45 -17.78 -3.98
C GLY A 26 12.34 -17.50 -2.94
N PRO A 27 12.62 -17.67 -1.63
CA PRO A 27 11.62 -17.56 -0.57
C PRO A 27 11.01 -16.15 -0.43
N LYS A 28 9.69 -16.09 -0.20
CA LYS A 28 8.89 -14.84 -0.18
C LYS A 28 9.39 -13.80 0.82
N GLN A 29 9.89 -14.25 1.97
CA GLN A 29 10.44 -13.39 3.02
C GLN A 29 11.67 -12.60 2.56
N TYR A 30 12.41 -13.06 1.54
CA TYR A 30 13.58 -12.36 1.02
C TYR A 30 13.32 -11.59 -0.29
N ARG A 31 12.15 -11.78 -0.92
CA ARG A 31 11.76 -10.99 -2.09
C ARG A 31 11.67 -9.51 -1.73
N ARG A 32 12.01 -8.65 -2.69
CA ARG A 32 12.01 -7.20 -2.53
C ARG A 32 10.66 -6.60 -2.93
N ILE A 33 10.14 -5.72 -2.09
CA ILE A 33 8.97 -4.88 -2.40
C ILE A 33 9.37 -3.42 -2.18
N GLY A 34 9.16 -2.57 -3.20
CA GLY A 34 9.69 -1.21 -3.22
C GLY A 34 11.19 -1.16 -2.95
N GLY A 35 11.95 -2.07 -3.55
CA GLY A 35 13.42 -2.17 -3.40
C GLY A 35 13.93 -2.80 -2.10
N VAL A 36 13.09 -3.02 -1.08
CA VAL A 36 13.51 -3.52 0.25
C VAL A 36 12.98 -4.94 0.48
N PRO A 37 13.79 -5.90 1.00
CA PRO A 37 13.33 -7.24 1.34
C PRO A 37 12.15 -7.24 2.31
N VAL A 38 11.18 -8.12 2.09
CA VAL A 38 9.97 -8.25 2.92
C VAL A 38 10.32 -8.41 4.41
N ILE A 39 11.23 -9.33 4.74
CA ILE A 39 11.62 -9.57 6.14
C ILE A 39 12.27 -8.34 6.78
N ARG A 40 13.03 -7.57 6.01
CA ARG A 40 13.69 -6.36 6.52
C ARG A 40 12.68 -5.30 6.92
N ARG A 41 11.64 -5.08 6.12
CA ARG A 41 10.56 -4.15 6.47
C ARG A 41 9.89 -4.54 7.79
N THR A 42 9.59 -5.83 7.94
CA THR A 42 9.05 -6.36 9.20
C THR A 42 10.00 -6.09 10.37
N LEU A 43 11.29 -6.44 10.22
CA LEU A 43 12.28 -6.24 11.29
C LEU A 43 12.51 -4.76 11.63
N GLU A 44 12.51 -3.86 10.63
CA GLU A 44 12.66 -2.42 10.84
C GLU A 44 11.56 -1.87 11.75
N THR A 45 10.29 -2.26 11.53
CA THR A 45 9.18 -1.81 12.39
C THR A 45 9.36 -2.28 13.84
N PHE A 46 9.64 -3.58 14.07
CA PHE A 46 9.81 -4.10 15.42
C PHE A 46 11.07 -3.55 16.11
N ALA A 47 12.18 -3.41 15.38
CA ALA A 47 13.44 -2.92 15.93
C ALA A 47 13.43 -1.41 16.23
N ALA A 48 12.52 -0.66 15.61
CA ALA A 48 12.31 0.76 15.88
C ALA A 48 11.29 1.02 17.01
N HIS A 49 10.51 0.01 17.41
CA HIS A 49 9.45 0.18 18.41
C HIS A 49 10.04 0.26 19.83
N PRO A 50 9.75 1.32 20.61
CA PRO A 50 10.41 1.57 21.89
C PRO A 50 10.13 0.52 22.97
N ALA A 51 9.01 -0.20 22.88
CA ALA A 51 8.65 -1.25 23.83
C ALA A 51 9.36 -2.60 23.57
N ILE A 52 9.98 -2.80 22.40
CA ILE A 52 10.57 -4.09 22.02
C ILE A 52 12.02 -4.16 22.50
N ALA A 53 12.29 -5.05 23.45
CA ALA A 53 13.57 -5.22 24.11
C ALA A 53 14.48 -6.29 23.48
N GLY A 54 13.94 -7.14 22.60
CA GLY A 54 14.70 -8.19 21.93
C GLY A 54 13.89 -8.87 20.83
N ILE A 55 14.57 -9.33 19.80
CA ILE A 55 13.94 -9.96 18.64
C ILE A 55 14.62 -11.30 18.35
N ALA A 56 13.84 -12.37 18.24
CA ALA A 56 14.28 -13.64 17.67
C ALA A 56 13.58 -13.89 16.34
N VAL A 57 14.31 -14.44 15.37
CA VAL A 57 13.81 -14.73 14.03
C VAL A 57 14.04 -16.21 13.72
N ALA A 58 12.95 -16.95 13.51
CA ALA A 58 13.06 -18.32 13.02
C ALA A 58 13.19 -18.31 11.49
N ILE A 59 14.32 -18.79 10.97
CA ILE A 59 14.62 -18.87 9.53
C ILE A 59 14.78 -20.33 9.09
N HIS A 60 14.75 -20.60 7.79
CA HIS A 60 15.05 -21.96 7.33
C HIS A 60 16.52 -22.30 7.65
N ALA A 61 16.82 -23.58 7.92
CA ALA A 61 18.17 -24.02 8.31
C ALA A 61 19.27 -23.63 7.30
N ASP A 62 18.94 -23.60 6.00
CA ASP A 62 19.89 -23.23 4.93
C ASP A 62 19.88 -21.72 4.58
N ASP A 63 19.11 -20.89 5.29
CA ASP A 63 18.90 -19.50 4.90
C ASP A 63 19.75 -18.50 5.70
N ASP A 64 20.77 -18.95 6.44
CA ASP A 64 21.63 -18.07 7.25
C ASP A 64 22.27 -16.92 6.41
N ALA A 65 22.85 -17.25 5.24
CA ALA A 65 23.41 -16.24 4.35
C ALA A 65 22.34 -15.34 3.67
N PRO A 66 21.29 -15.89 3.01
CA PRO A 66 20.18 -15.09 2.48
C PRO A 66 19.52 -14.17 3.51
N PHE A 67 19.36 -14.65 4.75
CA PHE A 67 18.79 -13.86 5.84
C PHE A 67 19.69 -12.68 6.20
N ARG A 68 20.99 -12.91 6.39
CA ARG A 68 21.94 -11.81 6.69
C ARG A 68 21.95 -10.76 5.59
N GLU A 69 21.95 -11.17 4.32
CA GLU A 69 21.85 -10.25 3.19
C GLU A 69 20.55 -9.44 3.23
N ALA A 70 19.42 -10.12 3.42
CA ALA A 70 18.11 -9.47 3.41
C ALA A 70 17.93 -8.51 4.59
N ALA A 71 18.29 -8.93 5.81
CA ALA A 71 18.18 -8.13 7.04
C ALA A 71 19.19 -6.98 7.11
N GLY A 72 20.34 -7.10 6.43
CA GLY A 72 21.41 -6.11 6.48
C GLY A 72 21.92 -5.90 7.90
N ALA A 73 22.11 -4.63 8.31
CA ALA A 73 22.61 -4.29 9.65
C ALA A 73 21.71 -4.74 10.81
N LEU A 74 20.44 -5.12 10.54
CA LEU A 74 19.57 -5.68 11.57
C LEU A 74 19.93 -7.13 11.91
N ALA A 75 20.67 -7.85 11.07
CA ALA A 75 21.08 -9.21 11.34
C ALA A 75 21.86 -9.35 12.65
N ASP A 76 22.69 -8.34 12.99
CA ASP A 76 23.48 -8.32 14.22
C ASP A 76 22.68 -7.84 15.45
N ARG A 77 21.45 -7.36 15.25
CA ARG A 77 20.56 -6.85 16.30
C ARG A 77 19.48 -7.84 16.71
N VAL A 78 19.43 -9.01 16.07
CA VAL A 78 18.41 -10.04 16.30
C VAL A 78 19.04 -11.41 16.49
N ILE A 79 18.32 -12.32 17.15
CA ILE A 79 18.76 -13.71 17.32
C ILE A 79 18.11 -14.56 16.23
N ALA A 80 18.88 -14.90 15.19
CA ALA A 80 18.42 -15.84 14.17
C ALA A 80 18.55 -17.28 14.66
N VAL A 81 17.50 -18.09 14.50
CA VAL A 81 17.51 -19.52 14.83
C VAL A 81 17.00 -20.36 13.65
N PRO A 82 17.51 -21.58 13.45
CA PRO A 82 16.87 -22.54 12.55
C PRO A 82 15.46 -22.87 13.03
N GLY A 83 14.47 -22.69 12.17
CA GLY A 83 13.08 -23.04 12.42
C GLY A 83 12.80 -24.54 12.28
N GLY A 84 11.64 -24.95 12.76
CA GLY A 84 11.17 -26.34 12.68
C GLY A 84 10.38 -26.64 11.41
N ARG A 85 9.88 -27.88 11.29
CA ARG A 85 9.08 -28.33 10.15
C ARG A 85 7.75 -27.59 10.00
N THR A 86 7.19 -27.11 11.12
CA THR A 86 5.92 -26.39 11.18
C THR A 86 6.12 -24.95 11.63
N ARG A 87 5.12 -24.09 11.39
CA ARG A 87 5.09 -22.71 11.93
C ARG A 87 5.19 -22.75 13.46
N GLN A 88 4.42 -23.61 14.10
CA GLN A 88 4.44 -23.82 15.55
C GLN A 88 5.83 -24.20 16.07
N ALA A 89 6.48 -25.21 15.47
CA ALA A 89 7.82 -25.61 15.90
C ALA A 89 8.85 -24.48 15.72
N SER A 90 8.71 -23.68 14.67
CA SER A 90 9.54 -22.49 14.44
C SER A 90 9.31 -21.41 15.50
N THR A 91 8.06 -21.14 15.88
CA THR A 91 7.76 -20.23 17.01
C THR A 91 8.43 -20.72 18.29
N ARG A 92 8.24 -21.99 18.66
CA ARG A 92 8.82 -22.58 19.87
C ARG A 92 10.34 -22.39 19.95
N LEU A 93 11.06 -22.69 18.87
CA LEU A 93 12.52 -22.54 18.83
C LEU A 93 12.97 -21.07 18.99
N ALA A 94 12.22 -20.12 18.42
CA ALA A 94 12.49 -18.70 18.62
C ALA A 94 12.15 -18.20 20.03
N LEU A 95 11.07 -18.72 20.65
CA LEU A 95 10.75 -18.44 22.06
C LEU A 95 11.87 -18.96 22.99
N LEU A 96 12.37 -20.18 22.75
CA LEU A 96 13.48 -20.75 23.51
C LEU A 96 14.76 -19.88 23.43
N ALA A 97 15.03 -19.28 22.27
CA ALA A 97 16.16 -18.36 22.11
C ALA A 97 16.04 -17.05 22.91
N LEU A 98 14.82 -16.70 23.36
CA LEU A 98 14.56 -15.54 24.19
C LEU A 98 14.39 -15.86 25.68
N ARG A 99 14.41 -17.14 26.09
CA ARG A 99 14.07 -17.57 27.46
C ARG A 99 14.90 -16.91 28.56
N ASP A 100 16.18 -16.64 28.29
CA ASP A 100 17.13 -16.09 29.25
C ASP A 100 17.19 -14.55 29.21
N ARG A 101 16.25 -13.89 28.53
CA ARG A 101 16.23 -12.43 28.34
C ARG A 101 15.43 -11.67 29.39
N ASP A 102 14.79 -12.35 30.34
CA ASP A 102 13.94 -11.76 31.39
C ASP A 102 12.86 -10.85 30.77
N LEU A 103 11.94 -11.49 30.04
CA LEU A 103 10.85 -10.86 29.32
C LEU A 103 9.52 -11.15 30.01
N ASP A 104 8.68 -10.13 30.15
CA ASP A 104 7.33 -10.26 30.70
C ASP A 104 6.34 -10.74 29.63
N ALA A 105 6.55 -10.32 28.38
CA ALA A 105 5.65 -10.60 27.27
C ALA A 105 6.41 -10.84 25.95
N VAL A 106 5.70 -11.41 24.99
CA VAL A 106 6.20 -11.61 23.62
C VAL A 106 5.12 -11.32 22.60
N LEU A 107 5.55 -10.72 21.49
CA LEU A 107 4.74 -10.55 20.28
C LEU A 107 5.22 -11.53 19.22
N ILE A 108 4.36 -12.46 18.78
CA ILE A 108 4.68 -13.46 17.76
C ILE A 108 4.09 -13.00 16.42
N HIS A 109 4.94 -12.80 15.41
CA HIS A 109 4.57 -12.19 14.15
C HIS A 109 5.04 -13.00 12.93
N ASP A 110 4.26 -12.93 11.85
CA ASP A 110 4.62 -13.59 10.59
C ASP A 110 5.62 -12.71 9.82
N GLY A 111 6.79 -13.23 9.44
CA GLY A 111 7.82 -12.46 8.73
C GLY A 111 7.38 -11.88 7.38
N VAL A 112 6.26 -12.38 6.82
CA VAL A 112 5.66 -11.99 5.54
C VAL A 112 4.46 -11.03 5.68
N ARG A 113 4.35 -10.32 6.81
CA ARG A 113 3.42 -9.20 7.02
C ARG A 113 4.18 -7.86 7.15
N PRO A 114 4.80 -7.37 6.06
CA PRO A 114 5.73 -6.23 6.13
C PRO A 114 5.09 -4.86 6.37
N PHE A 115 3.77 -4.81 6.52
CA PHE A 115 2.98 -3.59 6.67
C PHE A 115 2.40 -3.41 8.08
N VAL A 116 2.87 -4.20 9.05
CA VAL A 116 2.65 -3.90 10.46
C VAL A 116 3.19 -2.51 10.78
N ASP A 117 2.42 -1.73 11.55
CA ASP A 117 2.78 -0.40 12.02
C ASP A 117 2.89 -0.35 13.55
N ALA A 118 3.48 0.72 14.07
CA ALA A 118 3.64 0.93 15.51
C ALA A 118 2.28 0.97 16.23
N ALA A 119 1.26 1.57 15.61
CA ALA A 119 -0.07 1.68 16.20
C ALA A 119 -0.74 0.32 16.43
N LEU A 120 -0.56 -0.64 15.51
CA LEU A 120 -1.03 -2.00 15.69
C LEU A 120 -0.25 -2.70 16.81
N ILE A 121 1.08 -2.53 16.87
CA ILE A 121 1.90 -3.07 17.95
C ILE A 121 1.42 -2.54 19.31
N ASP A 122 1.22 -1.22 19.44
CA ASP A 122 0.70 -0.58 20.64
C ASP A 122 -0.68 -1.12 21.05
N ARG A 123 -1.59 -1.35 20.10
CA ARG A 123 -2.90 -1.97 20.39
C ARG A 123 -2.77 -3.38 20.93
N VAL A 124 -1.87 -4.19 20.37
CA VAL A 124 -1.61 -5.56 20.87
C VAL A 124 -1.01 -5.51 22.27
N ILE A 125 -0.05 -4.62 22.52
CA ILE A 125 0.56 -4.44 23.84
C ILE A 125 -0.47 -3.98 24.87
N ALA A 126 -1.33 -3.02 24.52
CA ALA A 126 -2.39 -2.54 25.40
C ALA A 126 -3.45 -3.63 25.71
N GLY A 127 -3.59 -4.62 24.83
CA GLY A 127 -4.46 -5.79 25.04
C GLY A 127 -3.90 -6.82 26.02
N LEU A 128 -2.62 -6.76 26.37
CA LEU A 128 -1.98 -7.60 27.38
C LEU A 128 -2.37 -7.09 28.78
N ASP A 129 -3.44 -7.61 29.33
CA ASP A 129 -3.93 -7.25 30.67
C ASP A 129 -4.38 -8.50 31.43
N GLY A 130 -4.15 -8.55 32.75
CA GLY A 130 -4.75 -9.54 33.64
C GLY A 130 -4.54 -11.02 33.29
N GLY A 131 -3.44 -11.37 32.61
CA GLY A 131 -3.17 -12.75 32.15
C GLY A 131 -3.80 -13.14 30.82
N PHE A 132 -4.39 -12.19 30.10
CA PHE A 132 -4.95 -12.40 28.77
C PHE A 132 -3.87 -12.24 27.68
N GLY A 133 -3.92 -13.10 26.66
CA GLY A 133 -3.27 -12.84 25.38
C GLY A 133 -4.04 -11.80 24.56
N SER A 134 -3.40 -11.27 23.51
CA SER A 134 -3.98 -10.28 22.61
C SER A 134 -3.85 -10.74 21.15
N LEU A 135 -4.98 -10.77 20.44
CA LEU A 135 -5.09 -11.20 19.06
C LEU A 135 -5.66 -10.06 18.20
N PRO A 136 -4.86 -9.41 17.34
CA PRO A 136 -5.42 -8.48 16.36
C PRO A 136 -6.23 -9.25 15.34
N ALA A 137 -7.47 -8.82 15.08
CA ALA A 137 -8.32 -9.46 14.11
C ALA A 137 -9.26 -8.47 13.40
N LEU A 138 -9.74 -8.84 12.22
CA LEU A 138 -10.71 -8.07 11.46
C LEU A 138 -12.04 -8.81 11.42
N ALA A 139 -13.16 -8.13 11.66
CA ALA A 139 -14.48 -8.74 11.49
C ALA A 139 -14.66 -9.26 10.06
N VAL A 140 -15.22 -10.46 9.92
CA VAL A 140 -15.46 -11.05 8.60
C VAL A 140 -16.57 -10.26 7.89
N SER A 141 -16.21 -9.59 6.79
CA SER A 141 -17.17 -8.86 5.95
C SER A 141 -17.86 -9.74 4.92
N ASP A 142 -17.20 -10.78 4.44
CA ASP A 142 -17.71 -11.59 3.33
C ASP A 142 -18.65 -12.69 3.84
N THR A 143 -19.55 -13.15 2.97
CA THR A 143 -20.40 -14.31 3.27
C THR A 143 -19.54 -15.57 3.28
N LEU A 144 -19.49 -16.27 4.42
CA LEU A 144 -18.77 -17.53 4.55
C LEU A 144 -19.65 -18.71 4.12
N LYS A 145 -19.08 -19.64 3.33
CA LYS A 145 -19.73 -20.88 2.92
C LYS A 145 -18.96 -22.06 3.49
N GLN A 146 -19.69 -23.03 4.03
CA GLN A 146 -19.12 -24.34 4.35
C GLN A 146 -19.18 -25.21 3.10
N ALA A 147 -18.05 -25.79 2.71
CA ALA A 147 -17.97 -26.68 1.56
C ALA A 147 -17.99 -28.16 2.02
N GLY A 148 -18.70 -29.01 1.27
CA GLY A 148 -18.62 -30.46 1.39
C GLY A 148 -17.32 -31.01 0.78
N GLY A 149 -17.10 -32.32 0.90
CA GLY A 149 -15.90 -32.98 0.35
C GLY A 149 -15.74 -32.86 -1.17
N ASP A 150 -16.85 -32.65 -1.88
CA ASP A 150 -16.95 -32.43 -3.33
C ASP A 150 -16.86 -30.94 -3.74
N ARG A 151 -16.58 -30.05 -2.78
CA ARG A 151 -16.62 -28.58 -2.91
C ARG A 151 -17.98 -28.00 -3.28
N LEU A 152 -19.08 -28.75 -3.14
CA LEU A 152 -20.41 -28.18 -3.18
C LEU A 152 -20.70 -27.40 -1.89
N VAL A 153 -21.48 -26.32 -2.01
CA VAL A 153 -21.89 -25.51 -0.86
C VAL A 153 -22.80 -26.36 0.03
N ALA A 154 -22.30 -26.73 1.21
CA ALA A 154 -23.04 -27.47 2.22
C ALA A 154 -23.90 -26.54 3.08
N GLY A 155 -23.46 -25.29 3.26
CA GLY A 155 -24.20 -24.31 4.06
C GLY A 155 -23.58 -22.91 4.04
N THR A 156 -24.29 -21.96 4.65
CA THR A 156 -23.79 -20.61 4.91
C THR A 156 -23.48 -20.48 6.39
N VAL A 157 -22.28 -20.02 6.73
CA VAL A 157 -21.88 -19.80 8.12
C VAL A 157 -22.25 -18.36 8.52
N PRO A 158 -22.99 -18.13 9.62
CA PRO A 158 -23.22 -16.79 10.14
C PRO A 158 -21.89 -16.10 10.43
N ARG A 159 -21.68 -14.91 9.87
CA ARG A 159 -20.43 -14.14 10.05
C ARG A 159 -20.39 -13.33 11.35
N ASP A 160 -21.52 -13.22 12.05
CA ASP A 160 -21.62 -12.47 13.31
C ASP A 160 -20.72 -13.13 14.37
N GLY A 161 -19.82 -12.33 14.94
CA GLY A 161 -18.82 -12.82 15.90
C GLY A 161 -17.63 -13.57 15.28
N LEU A 162 -17.51 -13.64 13.95
CA LEU A 162 -16.35 -14.23 13.28
C LEU A 162 -15.32 -13.18 12.89
N PHE A 163 -14.06 -13.50 13.15
CA PHE A 163 -12.93 -12.60 12.91
C PHE A 163 -11.81 -13.33 12.16
N ALA A 164 -11.16 -12.63 11.24
CA ALA A 164 -9.95 -13.06 10.56
C ALA A 164 -8.73 -12.65 11.40
N ALA A 165 -8.10 -13.64 12.03
CA ALA A 165 -6.90 -13.47 12.84
C ALA A 165 -5.72 -12.86 12.04
N GLN A 166 -5.01 -11.94 12.68
CA GLN A 166 -3.76 -11.36 12.21
C GLN A 166 -2.64 -11.61 13.22
N THR A 167 -1.44 -11.16 12.88
CA THR A 167 -0.30 -11.09 13.81
C THR A 167 0.25 -9.66 13.77
N PRO A 168 0.91 -9.13 14.81
CA PRO A 168 1.47 -9.84 15.97
C PRO A 168 0.42 -10.37 16.95
N GLN A 169 0.60 -11.57 17.49
CA GLN A 169 -0.18 -12.09 18.61
C GLN A 169 0.64 -11.91 19.90
N GLY A 170 0.05 -11.28 20.91
CA GLY A 170 0.73 -10.96 22.17
C GLY A 170 0.37 -11.93 23.28
N PHE A 171 1.35 -12.34 24.08
CA PHE A 171 1.13 -13.17 25.26
C PHE A 171 2.12 -12.87 26.38
N ALA A 172 1.79 -13.24 27.62
CA ALA A 172 2.77 -13.34 28.69
C ALA A 172 3.84 -14.37 28.32
N PHE A 173 5.13 -14.00 28.43
CA PHE A 173 6.24 -14.77 27.84
C PHE A 173 6.30 -16.21 28.38
N GLY A 174 6.36 -16.36 29.70
CA GLY A 174 6.46 -17.68 30.33
C GLY A 174 5.28 -18.58 29.99
N ALA A 175 4.05 -18.05 30.08
CA ALA A 175 2.84 -18.82 29.81
C ALA A 175 2.78 -19.36 28.38
N ILE A 176 3.14 -18.55 27.37
CA ILE A 176 3.12 -19.02 25.98
C ILE A 176 4.28 -19.96 25.66
N LEU A 177 5.46 -19.74 26.26
CA LEU A 177 6.58 -20.67 26.12
C LEU A 177 6.22 -22.05 26.69
N ASP A 178 5.66 -22.10 27.90
CA ASP A 178 5.22 -23.35 28.54
C ASP A 178 4.14 -24.06 27.71
N ALA A 179 3.19 -23.32 27.13
CA ALA A 179 2.17 -23.87 26.24
C ALA A 179 2.78 -24.52 24.98
N HIS A 180 3.79 -23.88 24.36
CA HIS A 180 4.52 -24.43 23.23
C HIS A 180 5.35 -25.67 23.62
N GLU A 181 6.02 -25.66 24.77
CA GLU A 181 6.75 -26.83 25.30
C GLU A 181 5.80 -28.01 25.56
N HIS A 182 4.66 -27.77 26.21
CA HIS A 182 3.66 -28.80 26.48
C HIS A 182 3.08 -29.39 25.19
N ALA A 183 2.76 -28.56 24.20
CA ALA A 183 2.28 -29.03 22.91
C ALA A 183 3.33 -29.92 22.20
N PHE A 184 4.60 -29.52 22.26
CA PHE A 184 5.72 -30.31 21.73
C PHE A 184 5.88 -31.65 22.43
N LEU A 185 5.88 -31.68 23.77
CA LEU A 185 5.98 -32.91 24.56
C LEU A 185 4.78 -33.85 24.36
N ALA A 186 3.59 -33.28 24.08
CA ALA A 186 2.39 -34.03 23.72
C ALA A 186 2.35 -34.49 22.26
N GLY A 187 3.35 -34.15 21.43
CA GLY A 187 3.40 -34.50 20.01
C GLY A 187 2.33 -33.79 19.15
N ARG A 188 1.80 -32.65 19.61
CA ARG A 188 0.80 -31.86 18.90
C ARG A 188 1.48 -30.82 17.99
N GLU A 189 1.20 -30.87 16.69
CA GLU A 189 1.74 -29.94 15.68
C GLU A 189 0.65 -29.34 14.75
N ASP A 190 -0.62 -29.52 15.11
CA ASP A 190 -1.80 -29.19 14.30
C ASP A 190 -2.36 -27.78 14.53
N PHE A 191 -1.75 -26.99 15.43
CA PHE A 191 -2.21 -25.63 15.69
C PHE A 191 -1.84 -24.68 14.55
N THR A 192 -2.81 -23.88 14.12
CA THR A 192 -2.69 -23.00 12.94
C THR A 192 -2.08 -21.64 13.28
N ASP A 193 -2.21 -21.18 14.51
CA ASP A 193 -1.60 -19.97 15.06
C ASP A 193 -1.30 -20.12 16.57
N ASP A 194 -0.74 -19.07 17.17
CA ASP A 194 -0.28 -19.11 18.57
C ASP A 194 -1.45 -18.89 19.54
N ALA A 195 -2.52 -18.23 19.09
CA ALA A 195 -3.78 -18.12 19.83
C ALA A 195 -4.44 -19.49 20.02
N ALA A 196 -4.44 -20.38 19.01
CA ALA A 196 -4.96 -21.74 19.15
C ALA A 196 -4.18 -22.58 20.19
N ILE A 197 -2.87 -22.36 20.31
CA ILE A 197 -2.04 -22.99 21.36
C ILE A 197 -2.40 -22.42 22.74
N ALA A 198 -2.57 -21.10 22.83
CA ALA A 198 -2.98 -20.43 24.05
C ALA A 198 -4.36 -20.93 24.53
N GLU A 199 -5.34 -21.03 23.62
CA GLU A 199 -6.66 -21.58 23.89
C GLU A 199 -6.59 -23.01 24.43
N TRP A 200 -5.79 -23.88 23.80
CA TRP A 200 -5.58 -25.25 24.25
C TRP A 200 -4.94 -25.33 25.65
N ALA A 201 -4.05 -24.39 25.96
CA ALA A 201 -3.42 -24.27 27.28
C ALA A 201 -4.29 -23.55 28.33
N GLY A 202 -5.52 -23.12 27.97
CA GLY A 202 -6.42 -22.41 28.87
C GLY A 202 -6.03 -20.94 29.12
N ILE A 203 -5.16 -20.37 28.29
CA ILE A 203 -4.80 -18.95 28.33
C ILE A 203 -5.87 -18.17 27.57
N PRO A 204 -6.64 -17.28 28.24
CA PRO A 204 -7.69 -16.54 27.56
C PRO A 204 -7.08 -15.51 26.61
N VAL A 205 -7.63 -15.37 25.40
CA VAL A 205 -7.11 -14.44 24.37
C VAL A 205 -8.19 -13.40 24.03
N ARG A 206 -7.83 -12.12 24.09
CA ARG A 206 -8.71 -11.00 23.77
C ARG A 206 -8.48 -10.51 22.34
N ILE A 207 -9.56 -10.36 21.60
CA ILE A 207 -9.51 -9.73 20.28
C ILE A 207 -9.29 -8.22 20.45
N VAL A 208 -8.35 -7.67 19.68
CA VAL A 208 -8.16 -6.24 19.49
C VAL A 208 -8.32 -5.88 18.02
N ASP A 209 -8.60 -4.62 17.72
CA ASP A 209 -8.78 -4.17 16.34
C ASP A 209 -7.50 -4.39 15.51
N GLY A 210 -7.62 -5.20 14.47
CA GLY A 210 -6.56 -5.42 13.49
C GLY A 210 -6.28 -4.20 12.61
N SER A 211 -5.55 -4.42 11.52
CA SER A 211 -5.34 -3.41 10.48
C SER A 211 -5.59 -4.03 9.09
N PRO A 212 -6.47 -3.44 8.26
CA PRO A 212 -6.64 -3.87 6.87
C PRO A 212 -5.35 -3.81 6.05
N ASP A 213 -4.43 -2.91 6.40
CA ASP A 213 -3.14 -2.76 5.72
C ASP A 213 -2.13 -3.85 6.10
N ASN A 214 -2.33 -4.54 7.23
CA ASN A 214 -1.44 -5.59 7.74
C ASN A 214 -1.64 -6.94 7.00
N VAL A 215 -1.53 -6.89 5.67
CA VAL A 215 -1.77 -8.00 4.76
C VAL A 215 -0.62 -9.01 4.83
N LYS A 216 -0.97 -10.29 4.87
CA LYS A 216 -0.02 -11.41 4.75
C LYS A 216 0.27 -11.69 3.28
N LEU A 217 1.54 -11.51 2.87
CA LEU A 217 1.98 -11.82 1.52
C LEU A 217 2.01 -13.34 1.30
N THR A 218 0.93 -13.87 0.73
CA THR A 218 0.71 -15.31 0.61
C THR A 218 0.92 -15.79 -0.82
N TRP A 219 0.53 -15.00 -1.81
CA TRP A 219 0.58 -15.34 -3.23
C TRP A 219 1.54 -14.43 -3.97
N ALA A 220 1.99 -14.87 -5.16
CA ALA A 220 2.85 -14.05 -6.02
C ALA A 220 2.22 -12.68 -6.32
N ARG A 221 0.91 -12.66 -6.65
CA ARG A 221 0.15 -11.42 -6.87
C ARG A 221 0.21 -10.45 -5.69
N ASP A 222 0.27 -10.95 -4.45
CA ASP A 222 0.25 -10.11 -3.27
C ASP A 222 1.57 -9.32 -3.18
N ILE A 223 2.68 -9.95 -3.57
CA ILE A 223 4.00 -9.32 -3.64
C ILE A 223 4.04 -8.29 -4.77
N ASP A 224 3.47 -8.60 -5.93
CA ASP A 224 3.43 -7.67 -7.06
C ASP A 224 2.57 -6.44 -6.74
N MET A 225 1.40 -6.64 -6.11
CA MET A 225 0.54 -5.55 -5.62
C MET A 225 1.24 -4.72 -4.54
N ALA A 226 1.92 -5.35 -3.58
CA ALA A 226 2.70 -4.67 -2.57
C ALA A 226 3.82 -3.83 -3.20
N ASN A 227 4.53 -4.39 -4.19
CA ASN A 227 5.58 -3.69 -4.92
C ASN A 227 5.03 -2.52 -5.72
N ALA A 228 3.89 -2.68 -6.41
CA ALA A 228 3.24 -1.60 -7.13
C ALA A 228 2.79 -0.48 -6.19
N ARG A 229 2.16 -0.80 -5.05
CA ARG A 229 1.75 0.19 -4.04
C ARG A 229 2.94 0.99 -3.48
N LEU A 230 4.02 0.29 -3.14
CA LEU A 230 5.23 0.94 -2.61
C LEU A 230 6.00 1.70 -3.69
N SER A 231 6.03 1.22 -4.93
CA SER A 231 6.67 1.90 -6.06
C SER A 231 5.87 3.13 -6.49
N ALA A 232 4.54 3.08 -6.40
CA ALA A 232 3.66 4.24 -6.58
C ALA A 232 3.88 5.30 -5.47
N GLY A 233 4.14 4.84 -4.23
CA GLY A 233 4.58 5.70 -3.13
C GLY A 233 5.98 6.29 -3.35
N LEU A 234 6.91 5.55 -3.95
CA LEU A 234 8.24 6.04 -4.34
C LEU A 234 8.21 6.96 -5.56
N SER A 235 7.16 6.88 -6.41
CA SER A 235 6.90 7.89 -7.45
C SER A 235 6.39 9.22 -6.92
N THR A 236 6.29 9.41 -5.60
CA THR A 236 6.22 10.76 -5.01
C THR A 236 7.52 11.57 -5.18
N GLY A 237 8.60 10.94 -5.68
CA GLY A 237 9.83 11.62 -6.10
C GLY A 237 9.90 12.03 -7.58
N LEU A 238 8.95 11.61 -8.42
CA LEU A 238 8.74 12.20 -9.74
C LEU A 238 7.48 13.05 -9.62
N LEU A 239 7.68 14.35 -9.37
CA LEU A 239 6.64 15.32 -9.69
C LEU A 239 6.08 14.93 -11.06
N PRO A 240 4.75 14.82 -11.24
CA PRO A 240 4.22 14.68 -12.59
C PRO A 240 4.85 15.79 -13.45
N ASP A 241 5.21 15.49 -14.70
CA ASP A 241 5.72 16.50 -15.64
C ASP A 241 4.57 17.50 -15.93
N VAL A 242 4.43 18.48 -15.03
CA VAL A 242 3.43 19.53 -15.10
C VAL A 242 4.01 20.64 -15.97
N ARG A 243 3.43 20.77 -17.15
CA ARG A 243 3.79 21.83 -18.10
C ARG A 243 2.72 22.89 -18.07
N THR A 244 3.15 24.13 -17.86
CA THR A 244 2.28 25.31 -17.94
C THR A 244 2.51 26.02 -19.26
N GLY A 245 1.44 26.50 -19.88
CA GLY A 245 1.50 27.31 -21.09
C GLY A 245 0.65 28.56 -20.90
N ASN A 246 1.10 29.66 -21.48
CA ASN A 246 0.39 30.93 -21.50
C ASN A 246 0.11 31.31 -22.96
N GLY A 247 -1.09 31.83 -23.20
CA GLY A 247 -1.45 32.44 -24.46
C GLY A 247 -1.98 33.85 -24.20
N TYR A 248 -1.72 34.75 -25.13
CA TYR A 248 -2.13 36.14 -25.04
C TYR A 248 -2.54 36.60 -26.43
N ASP A 249 -3.76 37.11 -26.54
CA ASP A 249 -4.30 37.56 -27.81
C ASP A 249 -5.09 38.87 -27.61
N VAL A 250 -5.13 39.69 -28.66
CA VAL A 250 -5.72 41.04 -28.62
C VAL A 250 -6.45 41.32 -29.91
N HIS A 251 -7.75 41.64 -29.79
CA HIS A 251 -8.58 42.08 -30.91
C HIS A 251 -9.05 43.52 -30.72
N SER A 252 -8.99 44.31 -31.79
CA SER A 252 -9.60 45.64 -31.84
C SER A 252 -11.11 45.55 -32.01
N PHE A 253 -11.86 46.54 -31.55
CA PHE A 253 -13.30 46.62 -31.83
C PHE A 253 -13.60 47.09 -33.27
N ALA A 254 -14.72 46.62 -33.81
CA ALA A 254 -15.35 47.09 -35.05
C ALA A 254 -16.87 47.22 -34.87
N GLU A 255 -17.56 47.82 -35.84
CA GLU A 255 -19.03 47.86 -35.86
C GLU A 255 -19.63 46.44 -35.91
N GLY A 256 -20.64 46.20 -35.08
CA GLY A 256 -21.34 44.92 -34.93
C GLY A 256 -22.44 45.00 -33.87
N ASP A 257 -23.03 43.86 -33.54
CA ASP A 257 -24.17 43.73 -32.60
C ASP A 257 -23.89 42.77 -31.43
N HIS A 258 -22.71 42.15 -31.38
CA HIS A 258 -22.25 41.32 -30.27
C HIS A 258 -20.73 41.12 -30.28
N VAL A 259 -20.21 40.72 -29.12
CA VAL A 259 -18.83 40.24 -28.94
C VAL A 259 -18.89 38.76 -28.56
N THR A 260 -18.11 37.92 -29.23
CA THR A 260 -17.99 36.50 -28.89
C THR A 260 -16.82 36.29 -27.95
N LEU A 261 -17.06 35.74 -26.75
CA LEU A 261 -16.02 35.37 -25.78
C LEU A 261 -16.32 33.99 -25.21
N CYS A 262 -15.34 33.11 -25.18
CA CYS A 262 -15.47 31.74 -24.67
C CYS A 262 -16.62 30.94 -25.33
N GLY A 263 -16.91 31.20 -26.60
CA GLY A 263 -17.99 30.61 -27.39
C GLY A 263 -19.37 31.21 -27.13
N VAL A 264 -19.47 32.27 -26.34
CA VAL A 264 -20.72 32.92 -25.96
C VAL A 264 -20.84 34.28 -26.64
N ALA A 265 -21.94 34.49 -27.36
CA ALA A 265 -22.28 35.79 -27.92
C ALA A 265 -22.84 36.71 -26.83
N ILE A 266 -22.13 37.81 -26.56
CA ILE A 266 -22.50 38.82 -25.56
C ILE A 266 -23.01 40.06 -26.31
N PRO A 267 -24.27 40.48 -26.11
CA PRO A 267 -24.82 41.65 -26.79
C PRO A 267 -23.98 42.92 -26.57
N ASN A 268 -23.66 43.63 -27.66
CA ASN A 268 -22.86 44.85 -27.61
C ASN A 268 -23.06 45.67 -28.90
N SER A 269 -22.84 46.98 -28.89
CA SER A 269 -22.87 47.78 -30.13
C SER A 269 -21.60 47.65 -30.98
N LYS A 270 -20.71 46.73 -30.62
CA LYS A 270 -19.42 46.48 -31.26
C LYS A 270 -19.19 44.97 -31.37
N ARG A 271 -18.32 44.57 -32.29
CA ARG A 271 -17.75 43.23 -32.39
C ARG A 271 -16.23 43.27 -32.29
N LEU A 272 -15.60 42.11 -32.10
CA LEU A 272 -14.16 41.97 -32.24
C LEU A 272 -13.80 41.83 -33.72
N ALA A 273 -12.76 42.56 -34.15
CA ALA A 273 -12.17 42.42 -35.47
C ALA A 273 -11.11 41.31 -35.41
N GLY A 274 -11.24 40.32 -36.29
CA GLY A 274 -10.33 39.19 -36.34
C GLY A 274 -10.75 38.18 -37.41
N HIS A 275 -10.00 37.08 -37.47
CA HIS A 275 -10.35 35.92 -38.26
C HIS A 275 -11.37 35.03 -37.49
N SER A 276 -11.93 34.01 -38.15
CA SER A 276 -12.96 33.13 -37.58
C SER A 276 -14.20 33.90 -37.04
N ASP A 277 -14.68 33.56 -35.84
CA ASP A 277 -15.68 34.31 -35.06
C ASP A 277 -15.04 35.37 -34.12
N ALA A 278 -13.72 35.59 -34.25
CA ALA A 278 -12.92 36.58 -33.51
C ALA A 278 -12.98 36.44 -31.97
N ASP A 279 -13.18 35.22 -31.46
CA ASP A 279 -13.16 34.92 -30.04
C ASP A 279 -11.74 34.91 -29.45
N VAL A 280 -11.30 36.10 -29.03
CA VAL A 280 -9.97 36.35 -28.47
C VAL A 280 -9.66 35.49 -27.23
N ALA A 281 -10.69 35.09 -26.48
CA ALA A 281 -10.53 34.28 -25.26
C ALA A 281 -10.15 32.83 -25.62
N LEU A 282 -10.83 32.27 -26.62
CA LEU A 282 -10.51 30.92 -27.11
C LEU A 282 -9.21 30.89 -27.91
N HIS A 283 -8.86 31.96 -28.62
CA HIS A 283 -7.56 32.08 -29.30
C HIS A 283 -6.41 32.05 -28.29
N ALA A 284 -6.50 32.86 -27.22
CA ALA A 284 -5.53 32.83 -26.13
C ALA A 284 -5.45 31.45 -25.44
N LEU A 285 -6.59 30.76 -25.24
CA LEU A 285 -6.59 29.40 -24.69
C LEU A 285 -5.91 28.39 -25.64
N THR A 286 -6.16 28.48 -26.95
CA THR A 286 -5.51 27.61 -27.95
C THR A 286 -3.99 27.73 -27.87
N ASP A 287 -3.45 28.95 -27.83
CA ASP A 287 -2.01 29.19 -27.69
C ASP A 287 -1.47 28.64 -26.36
N ALA A 288 -2.17 28.87 -25.25
CA ALA A 288 -1.78 28.34 -23.96
C ALA A 288 -1.65 26.81 -23.98
N LEU A 289 -2.60 26.11 -24.62
CA LEU A 289 -2.58 24.65 -24.74
C LEU A 289 -1.44 24.15 -25.64
N LEU A 290 -1.22 24.78 -26.80
CA LEU A 290 -0.14 24.40 -27.72
C LEU A 290 1.25 24.63 -27.09
N ALA A 291 1.40 25.72 -26.32
CA ALA A 291 2.64 26.05 -25.60
C ALA A 291 3.05 24.94 -24.61
N THR A 292 2.09 24.29 -23.93
CA THR A 292 2.40 23.19 -22.97
C THR A 292 3.17 22.03 -23.62
N CYS A 293 3.05 21.85 -24.93
CA CYS A 293 3.64 20.74 -25.66
C CYS A 293 4.59 21.18 -26.79
N GLY A 294 4.99 22.46 -26.79
CA GLY A 294 5.92 23.03 -27.77
C GLY A 294 5.43 22.88 -29.21
N ALA A 295 4.12 23.01 -29.45
CA ALA A 295 3.52 22.79 -30.76
C ALA A 295 3.41 24.06 -31.62
N GLY A 296 4.10 25.15 -31.27
CA GLY A 296 3.91 26.45 -31.93
C GLY A 296 2.68 27.19 -31.40
N ASP A 297 2.16 28.11 -32.20
CA ASP A 297 0.99 28.95 -31.90
C ASP A 297 -0.20 28.60 -32.80
N ILE A 298 -1.34 29.25 -32.59
CA ILE A 298 -2.56 29.09 -33.37
C ILE A 298 -2.30 29.34 -34.86
N GLY A 299 -1.46 30.32 -35.22
CA GLY A 299 -1.13 30.64 -36.62
C GLY A 299 -0.33 29.54 -37.32
N THR A 300 0.43 28.73 -36.56
CA THR A 300 1.17 27.57 -37.05
C THR A 300 0.23 26.48 -37.57
N HIS A 301 -0.90 26.25 -36.90
CA HIS A 301 -1.88 25.23 -37.26
C HIS A 301 -3.02 25.77 -38.12
N PHE A 302 -3.33 27.06 -37.96
CA PHE A 302 -4.47 27.73 -38.57
C PHE A 302 -4.02 29.04 -39.22
N GLN A 303 -3.43 28.92 -40.41
CA GLN A 303 -2.95 30.10 -41.15
C GLN A 303 -4.12 31.05 -41.48
N PRO A 304 -4.06 32.34 -41.07
CA PRO A 304 -5.13 33.30 -41.32
C PRO A 304 -5.43 33.57 -42.80
N SER A 305 -4.46 33.29 -43.67
CA SER A 305 -4.58 33.39 -45.14
C SER A 305 -5.42 32.27 -45.76
N ASP A 306 -5.72 31.20 -45.01
CA ASP A 306 -6.56 30.11 -45.49
C ASP A 306 -8.05 30.44 -45.31
N MET A 307 -8.74 30.61 -46.44
CA MET A 307 -10.15 30.97 -46.49
C MET A 307 -11.07 29.95 -45.81
N ARG A 308 -10.61 28.71 -45.56
CA ARG A 308 -11.39 27.68 -44.86
C ARG A 308 -11.72 28.04 -43.41
N TRP A 309 -10.96 28.94 -42.78
CA TRP A 309 -11.15 29.34 -41.38
C TRP A 309 -12.02 30.59 -41.22
N LYS A 310 -12.43 31.23 -42.33
CA LYS A 310 -13.27 32.43 -42.27
C LYS A 310 -14.65 32.09 -41.72
N GLY A 311 -15.02 32.71 -40.59
CA GLY A 311 -16.29 32.44 -39.91
C GLY A 311 -16.38 31.06 -39.22
N ALA A 312 -15.28 30.33 -39.11
CA ALA A 312 -15.23 29.10 -38.32
C ALA A 312 -15.41 29.41 -36.83
N ALA A 313 -15.97 28.47 -36.06
CA ALA A 313 -16.09 28.63 -34.63
C ALA A 313 -14.73 28.41 -33.95
N SER A 314 -14.27 29.33 -33.10
CA SER A 314 -12.95 29.24 -32.47
C SER A 314 -12.78 28.04 -31.53
N ARG A 315 -13.88 27.43 -31.09
CA ARG A 315 -13.88 26.14 -30.39
C ARG A 315 -13.15 25.04 -31.17
N ILE A 316 -13.19 25.06 -32.51
CA ILE A 316 -12.49 24.08 -33.36
C ILE A 316 -10.98 24.15 -33.12
N PHE A 317 -10.43 25.35 -32.94
CA PHE A 317 -9.00 25.53 -32.69
C PHE A 317 -8.58 24.99 -31.33
N VAL A 318 -9.43 25.17 -30.31
CA VAL A 318 -9.21 24.60 -28.97
C VAL A 318 -9.28 23.07 -29.03
N GLU A 319 -10.28 22.50 -29.70
CA GLU A 319 -10.45 21.05 -29.84
C GLU A 319 -9.23 20.40 -30.51
N GLU A 320 -8.66 21.05 -31.53
CA GLU A 320 -7.46 20.57 -32.19
C GLU A 320 -6.21 20.69 -31.30
N ALA A 321 -6.04 21.79 -30.57
CA ALA A 321 -4.96 21.91 -29.60
C ALA A 321 -5.04 20.83 -28.50
N VAL A 322 -6.26 20.51 -28.04
CA VAL A 322 -6.51 19.40 -27.11
C VAL A 322 -6.15 18.05 -27.75
N ARG A 323 -6.48 17.83 -29.03
CA ARG A 323 -6.12 16.61 -29.76
C ARG A 323 -4.60 16.44 -29.82
N ILE A 324 -3.87 17.47 -30.24
CA ILE A 324 -2.40 17.48 -30.32
C ILE A 324 -1.77 17.19 -28.95
N LEU A 325 -2.28 17.84 -27.90
CA LEU A 325 -1.84 17.63 -26.52
C LEU A 325 -2.04 16.17 -26.08
N ARG A 326 -3.21 15.59 -26.37
CA ARG A 326 -3.54 14.20 -26.03
C ARG A 326 -2.68 13.19 -26.81
N GLU A 327 -2.38 13.45 -28.08
CA GLU A 327 -1.50 12.59 -28.89
C GLU A 327 -0.08 12.55 -28.34
N LYS A 328 0.37 13.61 -27.68
CA LYS A 328 1.64 13.66 -26.94
C LYS A 328 1.54 13.11 -25.51
N GLY A 329 0.42 12.49 -25.14
CA GLY A 329 0.19 11.88 -23.83
C GLY A 329 -0.19 12.86 -22.71
N GLY A 330 -0.44 14.13 -23.05
CA GLY A 330 -0.83 15.16 -22.08
C GLY A 330 -2.26 14.99 -21.56
N ARG A 331 -2.52 15.54 -20.36
CA ARG A 331 -3.86 15.70 -19.78
C ARG A 331 -3.98 17.10 -19.21
N ILE A 332 -5.15 17.71 -19.40
CA ILE A 332 -5.45 19.05 -18.88
C ILE A 332 -5.92 18.90 -17.44
N ALA A 333 -5.20 19.52 -16.51
CA ALA A 333 -5.58 19.53 -15.10
C ALA A 333 -6.56 20.68 -14.78
N ASN A 334 -6.25 21.88 -15.28
CA ASN A 334 -7.09 23.07 -15.17
C ASN A 334 -6.79 24.01 -16.35
N ALA A 335 -7.69 24.97 -16.54
CA ALA A 335 -7.46 26.14 -17.38
C ALA A 335 -8.05 27.36 -16.66
N ASP A 336 -7.40 28.51 -16.81
CA ASP A 336 -7.87 29.80 -16.30
C ASP A 336 -7.71 30.85 -17.40
N ILE A 337 -8.71 31.72 -17.54
CA ILE A 337 -8.76 32.75 -18.58
C ILE A 337 -9.16 34.06 -17.92
N THR A 338 -8.30 35.07 -18.05
CA THR A 338 -8.58 36.43 -17.61
C THR A 338 -8.87 37.31 -18.82
N LEU A 339 -10.06 37.91 -18.83
CA LEU A 339 -10.46 38.89 -19.83
C LEU A 339 -10.09 40.29 -19.34
N ILE A 340 -9.35 41.05 -20.16
CA ILE A 340 -9.02 42.46 -19.92
C ILE A 340 -9.76 43.26 -20.99
N ALA A 341 -10.84 43.94 -20.60
CA ALA A 341 -11.75 44.63 -21.50
C ALA A 341 -12.15 46.01 -20.96
#